data_AF-A0A7V8SZC6-F1
#
_entry.id   AF-A0A7V8SZC6-F1
#
_cell.length_a   1.000
_cell.length_b   1.000
_cell.length_c   1.000
_cell.angle_alpha   90.00
_cell.angle_beta   90.00
_cell.angle_gamma   90.00
#
_symmetry.space_group_name_H-M   'P 1'
#
loop_
_entity.id
_entity.type
_entity.pdbx_description
1 polymer ?
#
loop_
_entity_poly.entity_id
_entity_poly.type
_entity_poly.pdbx_seq_one_letter_code
_entity_poly.pdbx_strand_id
1 'polypeptide(L)'
;PTFAAPTLSLQLHEALRQRIAVQYHLEGLTRQELDAYLAYQLKAAGISQPLFDDTATQALYQASKGIVRKVNKLARTALQLAAERKSAEVHEAILLDAATEALL
;
A
#
# COMPACT_ATOMS: atom_id res chain seq x y z
N PRO A 1 -21.32 7.89 8.12
CA PRO A 1 -19.88 7.77 7.81
C PRO A 1 -19.13 8.95 8.42
N THR A 2 -18.67 8.75 9.66
CA THR A 2 -18.34 9.83 10.58
C THR A 2 -16.84 9.75 10.91
N PHE A 3 -16.15 10.87 10.65
CA PHE A 3 -14.84 11.28 11.18
C PHE A 3 -13.53 10.72 10.58
N ALA A 4 -12.72 11.64 10.05
CA ALA A 4 -11.36 11.97 10.51
C ALA A 4 -10.84 13.23 9.76
N ALA A 5 -11.50 14.37 9.96
CA ALA A 5 -11.02 15.68 9.51
C ALA A 5 -11.04 16.77 10.60
N PRO A 6 -10.89 16.47 11.91
CA PRO A 6 -11.03 17.53 12.91
C PRO A 6 -9.93 18.59 12.76
N THR A 7 -8.71 18.20 12.38
CA THR A 7 -7.55 19.10 12.35
C THR A 7 -7.66 20.20 11.29
N LEU A 8 -8.05 19.89 10.06
CA LEU A 8 -8.25 20.91 9.01
C LEU A 8 -9.54 21.73 9.21
N SER A 9 -10.44 21.23 10.06
CA SER A 9 -11.67 21.92 10.44
C SER A 9 -11.50 22.81 11.67
N LEU A 10 -10.31 22.83 12.28
CA LEU A 10 -10.00 23.74 13.39
C LEU A 10 -9.96 25.18 12.88
N GLN A 11 -10.43 26.10 13.72
CA GLN A 11 -10.49 27.54 13.43
C GLN A 11 -9.12 28.13 13.06
N LEU A 12 -8.04 27.59 13.64
CA LEU A 12 -6.66 27.96 13.33
C LEU A 12 -6.29 27.71 11.85
N HIS A 13 -6.95 26.77 11.18
CA HIS A 13 -6.63 26.33 9.82
C HIS A 13 -7.63 26.82 8.76
N GLU A 14 -8.49 27.77 9.11
CA GLU A 14 -9.55 28.28 8.23
C GLU A 14 -9.01 28.88 6.91
N ALA A 15 -7.91 29.63 6.98
CA ALA A 15 -7.26 30.20 5.78
C ALA A 15 -6.73 29.13 4.81
N LEU A 16 -6.33 27.96 5.32
CA LEU A 16 -5.88 26.82 4.50
C LEU A 16 -7.10 26.08 3.93
N ARG A 17 -8.16 25.92 4.73
CA ARG A 17 -9.41 25.27 4.30
C ARG A 17 -10.07 25.99 3.13
N GLN A 18 -10.06 27.33 3.13
CA GLN A 18 -10.60 28.14 2.02
C GLN A 18 -9.86 27.92 0.68
N ARG A 19 -8.65 27.36 0.70
CA ARG A 19 -7.83 27.09 -0.50
C ARG A 19 -7.95 25.66 -1.01
N ILE A 20 -8.66 24.77 -0.30
CA ILE A 20 -8.89 23.39 -0.72
C ILE A 20 -10.30 23.32 -1.33
N ALA A 21 -10.37 23.45 -2.66
CA ALA A 21 -11.64 23.48 -3.38
C ALA A 21 -12.31 22.09 -3.50
N VAL A 22 -11.52 21.02 -3.49
CA VAL A 22 -12.01 19.64 -3.65
C VAL A 22 -11.35 18.73 -2.62
N GLN A 23 -12.17 18.02 -1.86
CA GLN A 23 -11.74 16.95 -0.97
C GLN A 23 -12.39 15.65 -1.46
N TYR A 24 -11.59 14.79 -2.08
CA TYR A 24 -12.05 13.50 -2.55
C TYR A 24 -11.47 12.39 -1.67
N HIS A 25 -12.30 11.42 -1.29
CA HIS A 25 -11.85 10.24 -0.58
C HIS A 25 -11.65 9.12 -1.59
N LEU A 26 -10.39 8.85 -1.94
CA LEU A 26 -10.05 7.65 -2.69
C LEU A 26 -10.14 6.46 -1.72
N GLU A 27 -11.11 5.59 -1.98
CA GLU A 27 -11.20 4.31 -1.29
C GLU A 27 -9.97 3.45 -1.63
N GLY A 28 -9.63 2.52 -0.72
CA GLY A 28 -8.59 1.55 -1.00
C GLY A 28 -9.01 0.63 -2.15
N LEU A 29 -8.02 0.13 -2.89
CA LEU A 29 -8.23 -0.91 -3.90
C LEU A 29 -8.92 -2.11 -3.25
N THR A 30 -9.82 -2.77 -3.97
CA THR A 30 -10.29 -4.11 -3.61
C THR A 30 -9.17 -5.15 -3.78
N ARG A 31 -9.39 -6.38 -3.31
CA ARG A 31 -8.42 -7.47 -3.50
C ARG A 31 -8.11 -7.72 -4.99
N GLN A 32 -9.14 -7.76 -5.84
CA GLN A 32 -8.97 -7.99 -7.27
C GLN A 32 -8.22 -6.82 -7.95
N GLU A 33 -8.55 -5.59 -7.58
CA GLU A 33 -7.84 -4.41 -8.09
C GLU A 33 -6.40 -4.35 -7.60
N LEU A 34 -6.11 -4.83 -6.40
CA LEU A 34 -4.76 -4.95 -5.88
C LEU A 34 -3.93 -5.92 -6.73
N ASP A 35 -4.47 -7.10 -7.05
CA ASP A 35 -3.78 -8.09 -7.88
C ASP A 35 -3.43 -7.49 -9.27
N ALA A 36 -4.40 -6.84 -9.91
CA ALA A 36 -4.20 -6.15 -11.19
C ALA A 36 -3.21 -4.99 -11.09
N TYR A 37 -3.26 -4.24 -9.98
CA TYR A 37 -2.35 -3.14 -9.71
C TYR A 37 -0.91 -3.61 -9.54
N LEU A 38 -0.67 -4.69 -8.78
CA LEU A 38 0.66 -5.27 -8.62
C LEU A 38 1.20 -5.80 -9.95
N ALA A 39 0.39 -6.52 -10.72
CA ALA A 39 0.78 -7.00 -12.05
C ALA A 39 1.15 -5.85 -12.99
N TYR A 40 0.39 -4.76 -12.97
CA TYR A 40 0.70 -3.55 -13.74
C TYR A 40 2.04 -2.92 -13.31
N GLN A 41 2.27 -2.78 -12.00
CA GLN A 41 3.51 -2.21 -11.46
C GLN A 41 4.73 -3.08 -11.80
N LEU A 42 4.63 -4.41 -11.66
CA LEU A 42 5.70 -5.33 -12.04
C LEU A 42 6.00 -5.26 -13.54
N LYS A 43 4.95 -5.21 -14.37
CA LYS A 43 5.10 -5.05 -15.82
C LYS A 43 5.79 -3.72 -16.17
N ALA A 44 5.46 -2.63 -15.49
CA ALA A 44 6.12 -1.35 -15.67
C ALA A 44 7.61 -1.40 -15.29
N ALA A 45 7.99 -2.25 -14.35
CA ALA A 45 9.39 -2.54 -14.00
C ALA A 45 10.08 -3.54 -14.96
N GLY A 46 9.41 -4.01 -16.02
CA GLY A 46 9.93 -4.98 -16.98
C GLY A 46 9.83 -6.45 -16.51
N ILE A 47 9.10 -6.71 -15.43
CA ILE A 47 8.96 -8.04 -14.82
C ILE A 47 7.62 -8.63 -15.25
N SER A 48 7.67 -9.77 -15.95
CA SER A 48 6.46 -10.48 -16.41
C SER A 48 6.11 -11.70 -15.55
N GLN A 49 6.98 -12.08 -14.62
CA GLN A 49 6.76 -13.18 -13.69
C GLN A 49 6.12 -12.69 -12.38
N PRO A 50 5.25 -13.49 -11.76
CA PRO A 50 4.72 -13.15 -10.44
C PRO A 50 5.85 -13.18 -9.42
N LEU A 51 6.05 -12.07 -8.70
CA LEU A 51 6.99 -12.00 -7.57
C LEU A 51 6.31 -12.13 -6.21
N PHE A 52 4.98 -12.11 -6.19
CA PHE A 52 4.17 -12.27 -4.98
C PHE A 52 3.30 -13.50 -5.18
N ASP A 53 3.32 -14.41 -4.20
CA ASP A 53 2.37 -15.50 -4.16
C ASP A 53 0.99 -15.01 -3.65
N ASP A 54 -0.01 -15.88 -3.71
CA ASP A 54 -1.37 -15.54 -3.27
C ASP A 54 -1.43 -15.23 -1.77
N THR A 55 -0.56 -15.86 -0.97
CA THR A 55 -0.51 -15.68 0.49
C THR A 55 0.06 -14.32 0.87
N ALA A 56 1.16 -13.91 0.25
CA ALA A 56 1.76 -12.59 0.38
C ALA A 56 0.80 -11.50 -0.10
N THR A 57 0.12 -11.72 -1.23
CA THR A 57 -0.82 -10.72 -1.75
C THR A 57 -2.03 -10.55 -0.82
N GLN A 58 -2.51 -11.63 -0.21
CA GLN A 58 -3.55 -11.58 0.82
C GLN A 58 -3.06 -10.83 2.07
N ALA A 59 -1.87 -11.15 2.58
CA ALA A 59 -1.29 -10.46 3.73
C ALA A 59 -1.05 -8.96 3.43
N LEU A 60 -0.63 -8.63 2.21
CA LEU A 60 -0.44 -7.25 1.74
C LEU A 60 -1.76 -6.50 1.72
N TYR A 61 -2.83 -7.13 1.23
CA TYR A 61 -4.17 -6.54 1.28
C TYR A 61 -4.62 -6.29 2.71
N GLN A 62 -4.43 -7.24 3.62
CA GLN A 62 -4.85 -7.09 5.02
C GLN A 62 -4.10 -5.97 5.74
N ALA A 63 -2.78 -5.87 5.52
CA ALA A 63 -1.94 -4.85 6.14
C ALA A 63 -2.17 -3.45 5.54
N SER A 64 -2.42 -3.36 4.24
CA SER A 64 -2.60 -2.08 3.53
C SER A 64 -4.03 -1.58 3.48
N LYS A 65 -5.03 -2.48 3.60
CA LYS A 65 -6.44 -2.26 3.27
C LYS A 65 -6.64 -1.67 1.86
N GLY A 66 -5.77 -2.05 0.92
CA GLY A 66 -5.80 -1.55 -0.46
C GLY A 66 -5.36 -0.09 -0.65
N ILE A 67 -4.92 0.60 0.42
CA ILE A 67 -4.44 1.98 0.31
C ILE A 67 -3.13 1.96 -0.49
N VAL A 68 -3.18 2.46 -1.72
CA VAL A 68 -2.07 2.42 -2.70
C VAL A 68 -0.72 2.85 -2.09
N ARG A 69 -0.72 3.94 -1.30
CA ARG A 69 0.51 4.40 -0.63
C ARG A 69 1.10 3.36 0.33
N LYS A 70 0.24 2.69 1.11
CA LYS A 70 0.66 1.62 2.04
C LYS A 70 1.09 0.37 1.28
N VAL A 71 0.33 -0.02 0.25
CA VAL A 71 0.68 -1.12 -0.66
C VAL A 71 2.09 -0.94 -1.20
N ASN A 72 2.38 0.23 -1.78
CA ASN A 72 3.70 0.51 -2.37
C ASN A 72 4.83 0.50 -1.34
N LYS A 73 4.58 1.02 -0.12
CA LYS A 73 5.60 0.98 0.95
C LYS A 73 5.91 -0.47 1.33
N LEU A 74 4.89 -1.25 1.66
CA LEU A 74 5.03 -2.64 2.08
C LEU A 74 5.62 -3.53 0.99
N ALA A 75 5.15 -3.41 -0.25
CA ALA A 75 5.65 -4.19 -1.38
C ALA A 75 7.13 -3.92 -1.65
N ARG A 76 7.57 -2.65 -1.57
CA ARG A 76 9.00 -2.31 -1.73
C ARG A 76 9.86 -2.89 -0.63
N THR A 77 9.45 -2.76 0.63
CA THR A 77 10.18 -3.34 1.77
C THR A 77 10.23 -4.87 1.66
N ALA A 78 9.13 -5.51 1.28
CA ALA A 78 9.08 -6.96 1.10
C ALA A 78 9.98 -7.45 -0.03
N LEU A 79 10.03 -6.73 -1.16
CA LEU A 79 10.96 -7.05 -2.26
C LEU A 79 12.43 -6.86 -1.84
N GLN A 80 12.73 -5.84 -1.05
CA GLN A 80 14.08 -5.64 -0.52
C GLN A 80 14.49 -6.78 0.41
N LEU A 81 13.62 -7.17 1.36
CA LEU A 81 13.87 -8.30 2.25
C LEU A 81 13.98 -9.63 1.49
N ALA A 82 13.16 -9.85 0.46
CA ALA A 82 13.27 -11.03 -0.39
C ALA A 82 14.62 -11.09 -1.11
N ALA A 83 15.11 -9.95 -1.62
CA ALA A 83 16.42 -9.85 -2.24
C ALA A 83 17.56 -10.15 -1.26
N GLU A 84 17.50 -9.61 -0.03
CA GLU A 84 18.46 -9.89 1.04
C GLU A 84 18.49 -11.39 1.41
N ARG A 85 17.32 -12.04 1.39
CA ARG A 85 17.15 -13.48 1.65
C ARG A 85 17.41 -14.37 0.44
N LYS A 86 17.76 -13.80 -0.72
CA LYS A 86 17.94 -14.50 -2.01
C LYS A 86 16.71 -15.33 -2.42
N SER A 87 15.51 -14.87 -2.05
CA SER A 87 14.25 -15.48 -2.48
C SER A 87 13.82 -14.88 -3.81
N ALA A 88 13.43 -15.73 -4.76
CA ALA A 88 12.89 -15.28 -6.05
C ALA A 88 11.45 -14.75 -5.93
N GLU A 89 10.72 -15.19 -4.90
CA GLU A 89 9.32 -14.84 -4.66
C GLU A 89 9.11 -14.36 -3.21
N VAL A 90 8.19 -13.41 -3.05
CA VAL A 90 7.71 -12.91 -1.77
C VAL A 90 6.57 -13.82 -1.31
N HIS A 91 6.77 -14.43 -0.15
CA HIS A 91 5.78 -15.24 0.56
C HIS A 91 5.24 -14.48 1.78
N GLU A 92 4.16 -14.97 2.39
CA GLU A 92 3.55 -14.37 3.58
C GLU A 92 4.56 -14.03 4.68
N ALA A 93 5.51 -14.92 4.98
CA ALA A 93 6.51 -14.70 6.04
C ALA A 93 7.38 -13.45 5.80
N ILE A 94 7.89 -13.26 4.57
CA ILE A 94 8.71 -12.10 4.21
C ILE A 94 7.86 -10.82 4.28
N LEU A 95 6.59 -10.93 3.90
CA LEU A 95 5.69 -9.79 3.91
C LEU A 95 5.27 -9.36 5.32
N LEU A 96 5.11 -10.31 6.25
CA LEU A 96 4.90 -10.02 7.67
C LEU A 96 6.12 -9.33 8.27
N ASP A 97 7.32 -9.80 7.97
CA ASP A 97 8.56 -9.14 8.38
C ASP A 97 8.63 -7.72 7.82
N ALA A 98 8.34 -7.55 6.53
CA ALA A 98 8.26 -6.23 5.90
C ALA A 98 7.22 -5.31 6.55
N ALA A 99 6.08 -5.86 6.99
CA ALA A 99 5.04 -5.10 7.67
C ALA A 99 5.52 -4.62 9.05
N THR A 100 6.26 -5.44 9.79
CA THR A 100 6.86 -5.03 11.06
C THR A 100 7.90 -3.93 10.88
N GLU A 101 8.76 -4.04 9.86
CA GLU A 101 9.77 -3.02 9.56
C GLU A 101 9.16 -1.71 9.03
N ALA A 102 8.13 -1.79 8.19
CA ALA A 102 7.48 -0.62 7.60
C ALA A 102 6.52 0.11 8.56
N LEU A 103 6.14 -0.49 9.69
CA LEU A 103 5.32 0.14 10.75
C LEU A 103 6.17 0.82 11.82
N LEU A 104 7.48 0.57 11.86
CA LEU A 104 8.48 1.38 12.58
C LEU A 104 8.82 2.65 11.77
#